data_AF-A0A7C4F515-F1
#
_entry.id   AF-A0A7C4F515-F1
#
_cell.length_a   1.000
_cell.length_b   1.000
_cell.length_c   1.000
_cell.angle_alpha   90.00
_cell.angle_beta   90.00
_cell.angle_gamma   90.00
#
_symmetry.space_group_name_H-M   'P 1'
#
loop_
_entity.id
_entity.type
_entity.pdbx_description
1 polymer ?
#
loop_
_entity_poly.entity_id
_entity_poly.type
_entity_poly.pdbx_seq_one_letter_code
_entity_poly.pdbx_strand_id
1 'polypeptide(L)'
;MDEDDNIVVLRDEDGKDVKFEHLLTFDYEESCFIALTPETEVEGIKNGDVILLEIVEDEHGCDCYMPVEDEDKLNRVWNEFERLYYEEDGEDGE
;
A
#
# COMPACT_ATOMS: atom_id res chain seq x y z
N MET A 1 -1.30 16.60 -16.66
CA MET A 1 -2.46 15.80 -16.24
C MET A 1 -2.09 15.33 -14.87
N ASP A 2 -2.91 15.69 -13.89
CA ASP A 2 -2.58 15.96 -12.50
C ASP A 2 -1.75 14.84 -11.84
N GLU A 3 -0.60 15.22 -11.29
CA GLU A 3 0.36 14.35 -10.58
C GLU A 3 -0.14 13.95 -9.18
N ASP A 4 -1.41 14.23 -8.86
CA ASP A 4 -2.02 14.11 -7.53
C ASP A 4 -3.05 12.96 -7.40
N ASP A 5 -3.31 12.17 -8.46
CA ASP A 5 -4.38 11.14 -8.44
C ASP A 5 -4.02 9.90 -7.59
N ASN A 6 -2.72 9.70 -7.30
CA ASN A 6 -2.24 8.57 -6.52
C ASN A 6 -2.15 8.87 -5.01
N ILE A 7 -2.55 10.04 -4.52
CA ILE A 7 -2.43 10.33 -3.08
C ILE A 7 -3.66 9.83 -2.31
N VAL A 8 -3.43 8.89 -1.40
CA VAL A 8 -4.40 8.33 -0.46
C VAL A 8 -4.23 8.98 0.91
N VAL A 9 -5.32 9.50 1.47
CA VAL A 9 -5.33 10.05 2.84
C VAL A 9 -5.88 8.99 3.78
N LEU A 10 -5.01 8.46 4.64
CA LEU A 10 -5.40 7.53 5.69
C LEU A 10 -5.44 8.25 7.03
N ARG A 11 -6.47 7.95 7.81
CA ARG A 11 -6.65 8.50 9.14
C ARG A 11 -6.20 7.48 10.17
N ASP A 12 -5.20 7.84 10.94
CA ASP A 12 -4.64 7.00 12.00
C ASP A 12 -5.58 6.93 13.23
N GLU A 13 -5.28 6.04 14.19
CA GLU A 13 -6.04 5.84 15.43
C GLU A 13 -6.16 7.10 16.31
N ASP A 14 -5.17 8.01 16.27
CA ASP A 14 -5.25 9.31 16.95
C ASP A 14 -6.19 10.31 16.24
N GLY A 15 -6.72 9.91 15.08
CA GLY A 15 -7.57 10.73 14.23
C GLY A 15 -6.78 11.74 13.40
N LYS A 16 -5.48 11.53 13.23
CA LYS A 16 -4.58 12.33 12.39
C LYS A 16 -4.64 11.86 10.94
N ASP A 17 -4.94 12.77 10.02
CA ASP A 17 -4.86 12.51 8.59
C ASP A 17 -3.40 12.48 8.14
N VAL A 18 -3.00 11.37 7.54
CA VAL A 18 -1.68 11.15 6.98
C VAL A 18 -1.84 10.89 5.49
N LYS A 19 -0.97 11.51 4.71
CA LYS A 19 -0.95 11.34 3.26
C LYS A 19 0.05 10.28 2.87
N PHE A 20 -0.42 9.36 2.05
CA PHE A 20 0.36 8.32 1.43
C PHE A 20 0.21 8.42 -0.07
N GLU A 21 1.27 8.10 -0.79
CA GLU A 21 1.23 7.88 -2.23
C GLU A 21 0.98 6.40 -2.47
N HIS A 22 0.00 6.13 -3.33
CA HIS A 22 -0.38 4.83 -3.82
C HIS A 22 0.59 4.38 -4.90
N LEU A 23 1.26 3.26 -4.63
CA LEU A 23 2.20 2.65 -5.55
C LEU A 23 1.52 1.56 -6.37
N LEU A 24 0.81 0.64 -5.70
CA LEU A 24 0.17 -0.50 -6.35
C LEU A 24 -0.93 -1.10 -5.49
N THR A 25 -1.99 -1.62 -6.10
CA THR A 25 -2.95 -2.51 -5.44
C THR A 25 -3.01 -3.81 -6.22
N PHE A 26 -2.95 -4.94 -5.53
CA PHE A 26 -2.94 -6.25 -6.15
C PHE A 26 -3.61 -7.30 -5.27
N ASP A 27 -4.17 -8.31 -5.92
CA ASP A 27 -4.79 -9.46 -5.27
C ASP A 27 -3.74 -10.56 -5.08
N TYR A 28 -3.65 -11.10 -3.86
CA TYR A 28 -2.76 -12.22 -3.57
C TYR A 28 -3.50 -13.27 -2.72
N GLU A 29 -3.51 -14.51 -3.22
CA GLU A 29 -4.30 -15.61 -2.66
C GLU A 29 -5.80 -15.31 -2.62
N GLU A 30 -6.37 -15.08 -1.43
CA GLU A 30 -7.79 -14.74 -1.21
C GLU A 30 -7.95 -13.34 -0.57
N SER A 31 -6.88 -12.55 -0.56
CA SER A 31 -6.82 -11.23 0.07
C SER A 31 -6.34 -10.16 -0.90
N CYS A 32 -6.80 -8.93 -0.71
CA CYS A 32 -6.34 -7.77 -1.46
C CYS A 32 -5.26 -7.03 -0.66
N PHE A 33 -4.21 -6.56 -1.33
CA PHE A 33 -3.13 -5.80 -0.73
C PHE A 33 -2.91 -4.47 -1.43
N ILE A 34 -2.46 -3.48 -0.66
CA ILE A 34 -2.11 -2.16 -1.16
C ILE A 34 -0.70 -1.79 -0.69
N ALA A 35 0.10 -1.31 -1.63
CA ALA A 35 1.43 -0.78 -1.41
C ALA A 35 1.37 0.75 -1.41
N LEU A 36 1.82 1.34 -0.30
CA LEU A 36 1.77 2.78 -0.05
C LEU A 36 3.13 3.28 0.42
N THR A 37 3.49 4.51 0.08
CA THR A 37 4.66 5.20 0.65
C THR A 37 4.24 6.51 1.29
N PRO A 38 4.71 6.87 2.50
CA PRO A 38 4.27 8.10 3.13
C PRO A 38 4.91 9.32 2.45
N GLU A 39 4.11 10.37 2.22
CA GLU A 39 4.60 11.62 1.59
C GLU A 39 5.64 12.33 2.49
N THR A 40 5.56 12.10 3.80
CA THR A 40 6.47 12.66 4.81
C THR A 40 6.79 11.60 5.86
N GLU A 41 7.83 11.79 6.68
CA GLU A 41 8.14 10.85 7.76
C GLU A 41 6.95 10.72 8.73
N VAL A 42 6.45 9.50 8.91
CA VAL A 42 5.28 9.17 9.75
C VAL A 42 5.68 8.07 10.70
N GLU A 43 5.62 8.33 12.01
CA GLU A 43 5.81 7.32 13.07
C GLU A 43 7.10 6.47 12.93
N GLY A 44 8.17 7.05 12.38
CA GLY A 44 9.44 6.38 12.17
C GLY A 44 9.60 5.69 10.81
N ILE A 45 8.56 5.72 9.97
CA ILE A 45 8.59 5.31 8.57
C ILE A 45 9.00 6.52 7.73
N LYS A 46 10.05 6.40 6.92
CA LYS A 46 10.58 7.52 6.15
C LYS A 46 9.82 7.67 4.84
N ASN A 47 9.90 8.87 4.27
CA ASN A 47 9.48 9.08 2.90
C ASN A 47 10.29 8.18 1.95
N GLY A 48 9.59 7.37 1.16
CA GLY A 48 10.17 6.36 0.27
C GLY A 48 10.18 4.94 0.85
N ASP A 49 9.85 4.74 2.13
CA ASP A 49 9.63 3.39 2.67
C ASP A 49 8.25 2.89 2.24
N VAL A 50 8.22 1.72 1.59
CA VAL A 50 6.97 1.08 1.15
C VAL A 50 6.36 0.28 2.29
N ILE A 51 5.06 0.50 2.50
CA ILE A 51 4.23 -0.18 3.48
C ILE A 51 3.20 -1.02 2.72
N LEU A 52 3.09 -2.29 3.09
CA LEU A 52 2.06 -3.18 2.57
C LEU A 52 0.96 -3.37 3.62
N LEU A 53 -0.27 -3.06 3.22
CA LEU A 53 -1.47 -3.27 4.04
C LEU A 53 -2.42 -4.22 3.32
N GLU A 54 -3.05 -5.10 4.10
CA GLU A 54 -4.14 -5.96 3.67
C GLU A 54 -5.45 -5.18 3.74
N ILE A 55 -6.21 -5.20 2.65
CA ILE A 55 -7.55 -4.62 2.58
C ILE A 55 -8.54 -5.70 3.02
N VAL A 56 -9.26 -5.42 4.10
CA VAL A 56 -10.27 -6.31 4.67
C VAL A 56 -11.59 -5.57 4.75
N GLU A 57 -12.65 -6.19 4.25
CA GLU A 57 -14.01 -5.64 4.37
C GLU A 57 -14.57 -5.94 5.77
N ASP A 58 -14.96 -4.91 6.51
CA ASP A 58 -15.63 -5.06 7.80
C ASP A 58 -17.13 -5.42 7.63
N GLU A 59 -17.82 -5.79 8.72
CA GLU A 59 -19.25 -6.16 8.73
C GLU A 59 -20.18 -5.08 8.14
N HIS A 60 -19.70 -3.85 8.03
CA HIS A 60 -20.41 -2.71 7.46
C HIS A 60 -20.12 -2.45 5.97
N GLY A 61 -19.28 -3.25 5.31
CA GLY A 61 -18.85 -3.03 3.92
C GLY A 61 -17.86 -1.86 3.79
N CYS A 62 -17.07 -1.62 4.83
CA CYS A 62 -16.06 -0.57 4.86
C CYS A 62 -14.68 -1.20 4.70
N ASP A 63 -13.85 -0.64 3.83
CA ASP A 63 -12.48 -1.11 3.60
C ASP A 63 -11.60 -0.73 4.79
N CYS A 64 -11.07 -1.74 5.48
CA CYS A 64 -10.11 -1.59 6.56
C CYS A 64 -8.72 -2.00 6.06
N TYR A 65 -7.73 -1.15 6.30
CA TYR A 65 -6.34 -1.38 5.92
C TYR A 65 -5.58 -1.89 7.14
N MET A 66 -5.20 -3.16 7.15
CA MET A 66 -4.52 -3.81 8.27
C MET A 66 -3.09 -4.18 7.91
N PRO A 67 -2.11 -4.00 8.81
CA PRO A 67 -0.76 -4.45 8.56
C PRO A 67 -0.70 -5.98 8.50
N VAL A 68 0.16 -6.52 7.63
CA VAL A 68 0.37 -7.96 7.53
C VAL A 68 1.19 -8.44 8.73
N GLU A 69 0.54 -9.08 9.70
CA GLU A 69 1.19 -9.55 10.94
C GLU A 69 2.10 -10.77 10.73
N ASP A 70 1.87 -11.55 9.67
CA ASP A 70 2.59 -12.79 9.40
C ASP A 70 3.81 -12.53 8.49
N GLU A 71 5.01 -12.74 9.01
CA GLU A 71 6.27 -12.44 8.31
C GLU A 71 6.45 -13.28 7.03
N ASP A 72 6.00 -14.54 7.01
CA ASP A 72 6.06 -15.39 5.83
C ASP A 72 5.11 -14.87 4.74
N LYS A 73 3.89 -14.47 5.13
CA LYS A 73 2.91 -13.84 4.23
C LYS A 73 3.45 -12.52 3.68
N LEU A 74 3.97 -11.65 4.55
CA LEU A 74 4.53 -10.35 4.17
C LEU A 74 5.65 -10.51 3.15
N ASN A 75 6.59 -11.43 3.36
CA ASN A 75 7.66 -11.69 2.39
C ASN A 75 7.11 -12.14 1.03
N ARG A 76 6.08 -12.98 0.99
CA ARG A 76 5.47 -13.44 -0.27
C ARG A 76 4.76 -12.31 -1.01
N VAL A 77 3.92 -11.57 -0.29
CA VAL A 77 3.19 -10.41 -0.81
C VAL A 77 4.17 -9.34 -1.30
N TRP A 78 5.28 -9.13 -0.58
CA TRP A 78 6.35 -8.23 -0.99
C TRP A 78 7.02 -8.67 -2.30
N ASN A 79 7.35 -9.96 -2.45
CA ASN A 79 7.93 -10.46 -3.70
C ASN A 79 6.96 -10.29 -4.88
N GLU A 80 5.65 -10.51 -4.67
CA GLU A 80 4.66 -10.29 -5.72
C GLU A 80 4.50 -8.79 -6.03
N PHE A 81 4.48 -7.93 -5.02
CA PHE A 81 4.50 -6.47 -5.20
C PHE A 81 5.70 -6.05 -6.05
N GLU A 82 6.93 -6.43 -5.70
CA GLU A 82 8.12 -6.05 -6.46
C GLU A 82 7.99 -6.53 -7.91
N ARG A 83 7.54 -7.77 -8.11
CA ARG A 83 7.37 -8.32 -9.45
C ARG A 83 6.36 -7.52 -10.27
N LEU A 84 5.18 -7.23 -9.72
CA LEU A 84 4.14 -6.47 -10.40
C LEU A 84 4.56 -5.02 -10.62
N TYR A 85 5.17 -4.39 -9.63
CA TYR A 85 5.67 -3.02 -9.72
C TYR A 85 6.71 -2.87 -10.83
N TYR A 86 7.69 -3.78 -10.92
CA TYR A 86 8.67 -3.78 -12.01
C TYR A 86 8.09 -4.23 -13.36
N GLU A 87 6.99 -5.00 -13.38
CA GLU A 87 6.29 -5.38 -14.61
C GLU A 87 5.49 -4.20 -15.16
N GLU A 88 4.84 -3.41 -14.30
CA GLU A 88 4.08 -2.22 -14.65
C GLU A 88 4.99 -1.03 -15.02
N ASP A 89 6.08 -0.81 -14.28
CA ASP A 89 7.12 0.19 -14.61
C ASP A 89 7.96 -0.23 -15.83
N GLY A 90 7.93 -1.52 -16.20
CA GLY A 90 8.66 -2.10 -17.31
C GLY A 90 8.10 -1.82 -18.71
N GLU A 91 6.96 -1.13 -18.84
CA GLU A 91 6.35 -0.75 -20.13
C GLU A 91 6.83 0.59 -20.72
N ASP A 92 7.86 1.24 -20.16
CA ASP A 92 8.49 2.46 -20.73
C ASP A 92 9.95 2.24 -21.18
N GLY A 93 10.19 1.09 -21.82
CA GLY A 93 11.52 0.64 -22.23
C GLY A 93 11.67 0.20 -23.70
N GLU A 94 11.12 0.94 -24.68
CA GLU A 94 11.54 0.84 -26.10
C GLU A 94 11.90 2.18 -26.74
#